data_AF-A0A103XE35-F1
#
_entry.id   AF-A0A103XE35-F1
#
_cell.length_a   1.000
_cell.length_b   1.000
_cell.length_c   1.000
_cell.angle_alpha   90.00
_cell.angle_beta   90.00
_cell.angle_gamma   90.00
#
_symmetry.space_group_name_H-M   'P 1'
#
loop_
_entity.id
_entity.type
_entity.pdbx_description
1 polymer ?
#
loop_
_entity_poly.entity_id
_entity_poly.type
_entity_poly.pdbx_seq_one_letter_code
_entity_poly.pdbx_strand_id
1 'polypeptide(L)'
;MAYGWPQVIPLESGLCPTSQKIIYLKVVDHLLLVVCPSHLELWSSSQHRVRLGKYKRDPASISKEGENLQAVWSPDAKLIAILVSMRLADLCIV
;
A
#
# COMPACT_ATOMS: atom_id res chain seq x y z
N MET A 1 -21.48 13.19 -22.79
CA MET A 1 -22.05 13.20 -21.43
C MET A 1 -20.96 12.74 -20.48
N ALA A 2 -20.40 13.66 -19.69
CA ALA A 2 -19.32 13.35 -18.75
C ALA A 2 -19.94 12.97 -17.41
N TYR A 3 -20.20 11.67 -17.23
CA TYR A 3 -20.76 11.13 -15.99
C TYR A 3 -19.69 11.14 -14.89
N GLY A 4 -19.63 12.24 -14.16
CA GLY A 4 -19.32 12.27 -12.73
C GLY A 4 -17.87 12.07 -12.32
N TRP A 5 -17.21 13.20 -12.03
CA TRP A 5 -16.29 13.46 -10.91
C TRP A 5 -15.05 12.54 -10.73
N PRO A 6 -13.89 13.07 -10.30
CA PRO A 6 -12.78 12.22 -9.89
C PRO A 6 -13.24 11.37 -8.70
N GLN A 7 -13.40 10.06 -8.91
CA GLN A 7 -13.64 9.12 -7.82
C GLN A 7 -12.39 9.10 -6.94
N VAL A 8 -12.40 9.89 -5.87
CA VAL A 8 -11.32 9.89 -4.87
C VAL A 8 -11.37 8.55 -4.15
N ILE A 9 -10.26 7.82 -4.13
CA ILE A 9 -10.14 6.60 -3.33
C ILE A 9 -9.95 7.06 -1.88
N PRO A 10 -10.88 6.76 -0.95
CA PRO A 10 -10.71 7.12 0.44
C PRO A 10 -9.65 6.18 1.05
N LEU A 11 -8.39 6.60 0.99
CA LEU A 11 -7.32 5.94 1.73
C LEU A 11 -7.53 6.21 3.22
N GLU A 12 -7.50 5.17 4.04
CA GLU A 12 -7.59 5.38 5.49
C GLU A 12 -6.36 6.13 5.99
N SER A 13 -6.58 7.22 6.73
CA SER A 13 -5.49 7.92 7.40
C SER A 13 -4.92 7.00 8.49
N GLY A 14 -3.67 6.59 8.33
CA GLY A 14 -2.95 5.86 9.37
C GLY A 14 -2.79 6.69 10.65
N LEU A 15 -2.40 6.04 11.75
CA LEU A 15 -2.29 6.63 13.10
C LEU A 15 -1.21 7.73 13.23
N CYS A 16 -0.36 7.94 12.21
CA CYS A 16 0.71 8.93 12.22
C CYS A 16 0.49 9.99 11.13
N PRO A 17 0.85 11.27 11.36
CA PRO A 17 0.69 12.34 10.37
C PRO A 17 1.51 12.13 9.09
N THR A 18 2.60 11.35 9.15
CA THR A 18 3.37 10.87 7.98
C THR A 18 2.62 9.80 7.17
N SER A 19 1.59 9.14 7.72
CA SER A 19 0.87 8.02 7.09
C SER A 19 -0.01 8.42 5.90
N GLN A 20 -0.16 9.70 5.61
CA GLN A 20 -0.88 10.17 4.42
C GLN A 20 -0.01 10.19 3.16
N LYS A 21 1.29 9.88 3.28
CA LYS A 21 2.18 9.80 2.13
C LYS A 21 2.03 8.45 1.43
N ILE A 22 1.74 8.48 0.14
CA ILE A 22 1.80 7.28 -0.70
C ILE A 22 3.26 7.08 -1.10
N ILE A 23 3.83 5.95 -0.70
CA ILE A 23 5.21 5.60 -1.02
C ILE A 23 5.29 4.92 -2.38
N TYR A 24 4.31 4.06 -2.64
CA TYR A 24 4.28 3.27 -3.85
C TYR A 24 2.84 3.10 -4.33
N LEU A 25 2.67 3.32 -5.63
CA LEU A 25 1.42 3.12 -6.34
C LEU A 25 1.74 2.37 -7.63
N LYS A 26 1.18 1.18 -7.80
CA LYS A 26 1.30 0.43 -9.05
C LYS A 26 0.00 -0.28 -9.37
N VAL A 27 -0.38 -0.21 -10.64
CA VAL A 27 -1.45 -1.03 -11.21
C VAL A 27 -0.81 -2.22 -11.92
N VAL A 28 -1.29 -3.41 -11.62
CA VAL A 28 -0.96 -4.65 -12.32
C VAL A 28 -2.27 -5.32 -12.69
N ASP A 29 -2.53 -5.50 -13.99
CA ASP A 29 -3.78 -6.02 -14.54
C ASP A 29 -5.03 -5.30 -14.01
N HIS A 30 -5.75 -5.96 -13.10
CA HIS A 30 -6.98 -5.48 -12.47
C HIS A 30 -6.78 -5.15 -10.99
N LEU A 31 -5.53 -5.08 -10.52
CA LEU A 31 -5.16 -4.82 -9.14
C LEU A 31 -4.40 -3.50 -9.05
N LEU A 32 -4.78 -2.68 -8.08
CA LEU A 32 -4.11 -1.46 -7.70
C LEU A 32 -3.52 -1.66 -6.30
N LEU A 33 -2.20 -1.61 -6.20
CA LEU A 33 -1.50 -1.65 -4.93
C LEU A 33 -1.20 -0.22 -4.47
N VAL A 34 -1.60 0.08 -3.22
CA VAL A 34 -1.26 1.32 -2.53
C VAL A 34 -0.46 0.96 -1.29
N VAL A 35 0.76 1.48 -1.19
CA VAL A 35 1.62 1.28 -0.01
C VAL A 35 1.81 2.61 0.70
N CYS A 36 1.40 2.61 1.96
CA CYS A 36 1.56 3.70 2.91
C CYS A 36 2.62 3.30 3.97
N PRO A 37 3.19 4.29 4.70
CA PRO A 37 4.21 4.04 5.71
C PRO A 37 3.80 3.05 6.80
N SER A 38 2.51 3.03 7.15
CA SER A 38 1.96 2.25 8.26
C SER A 38 1.03 1.10 7.84
N HIS A 39 0.62 1.06 6.58
CA HIS A 39 -0.36 0.09 6.10
C HIS A 39 -0.27 -0.07 4.58
N LEU A 40 -0.89 -1.13 4.08
CA LEU A 40 -0.88 -1.50 2.69
C LEU A 40 -2.31 -1.88 2.28
N GLU A 41 -2.75 -1.37 1.14
CA GLU A 41 -4.10 -1.61 0.63
C GLU A 41 -4.03 -2.15 -0.79
N LEU A 42 -4.80 -3.21 -1.03
CA LEU A 42 -5.00 -3.78 -2.35
C LEU A 42 -6.42 -3.45 -2.81
N TRP A 43 -6.51 -2.85 -3.97
CA TRP A 43 -7.74 -2.41 -4.60
C TRP A 43 -7.93 -3.13 -5.94
N SER A 44 -9.17 -3.33 -6.34
CA SER A 44 -9.53 -3.68 -7.71
C SER A 44 -9.50 -2.40 -8.57
N SER A 45 -8.86 -2.47 -9.74
CA SER A 45 -8.86 -1.39 -10.75
C SER A 45 -9.93 -1.58 -11.83
N SER A 46 -10.81 -2.57 -11.69
CA SER A 46 -11.94 -2.81 -12.60
C SER A 46 -12.99 -1.68 -12.52
N GLN A 47 -14.09 -1.80 -13.28
CA GLN A 47 -15.17 -0.81 -13.30
C GLN A 47 -15.72 -0.47 -11.90
N HIS A 48 -15.53 -1.34 -10.91
CA HIS A 48 -15.82 -1.04 -9.50
C HIS A 48 -14.50 -1.10 -8.71
N ARG A 49 -14.10 0.06 -8.19
CA ARG A 49 -12.95 0.20 -7.30
C ARG A 49 -13.27 -0.37 -5.92
N VAL A 50 -13.10 -1.68 -5.76
CA VAL A 50 -13.36 -2.43 -4.52
C VAL A 50 -12.06 -2.64 -3.76
N ARG A 51 -12.05 -2.40 -2.44
CA ARG A 51 -10.91 -2.76 -1.59
C ARG A 51 -10.90 -4.28 -1.39
N LEU A 52 -9.89 -4.94 -1.92
CA LEU A 52 -9.74 -6.40 -1.87
C LEU A 52 -9.05 -6.85 -0.57
N GLY A 53 -8.13 -6.04 -0.06
CA GLY A 53 -7.39 -6.38 1.15
C GLY A 53 -6.76 -5.16 1.80
N LYS A 54 -6.61 -5.23 3.12
CA LYS A 54 -5.83 -4.26 3.90
C LYS A 54 -4.96 -5.01 4.88
N TYR A 55 -3.69 -4.64 4.89
CA TYR A 55 -2.74 -5.04 5.90
C TYR A 55 -2.31 -3.80 6.67
N LYS A 56 -2.64 -3.75 7.96
CA LYS A 56 -2.24 -2.65 8.85
C LYS A 56 -1.16 -3.18 9.77
N ARG A 57 0.03 -2.55 9.77
CA ARG A 57 1.07 -2.92 10.73
C ARG A 57 0.71 -2.40 12.10
N ASP A 58 1.00 -3.20 13.13
CA ASP A 58 0.85 -2.78 14.51
C ASP A 58 1.81 -1.63 14.83
N PRO A 59 1.40 -0.63 15.61
CA PRO A 59 2.23 0.52 15.95
C PRO A 59 3.50 0.12 16.71
N ALA A 60 3.44 -0.95 17.50
CA ALA A 60 4.60 -1.53 18.18
C ALA A 60 5.60 -2.19 17.22
N SER A 61 5.14 -2.66 16.05
CA SER A 61 6.00 -3.20 15.00
C SER A 61 6.61 -2.07 14.16
N ILE A 62 5.84 -1.02 13.87
CA ILE A 62 6.35 0.17 13.15
C ILE A 62 7.47 0.85 13.96
N SER A 63 7.33 0.97 15.28
CA SER A 63 8.37 1.57 16.12
C SER A 63 9.63 0.71 16.25
N LYS A 64 9.54 -0.61 16.05
CA LYS A 64 10.66 -1.55 16.13
C LYS A 64 11.35 -1.83 14.80
N GLU A 65 10.58 -1.92 13.71
CA GLU A 65 11.04 -2.33 12.38
C GLU A 65 11.17 -1.14 11.41
N GLY A 66 10.51 -0.02 11.74
CA GLY A 66 10.48 1.19 10.94
C GLY A 66 9.27 1.29 10.02
N GLU A 67 9.07 2.50 9.50
CA GLU A 67 8.07 2.76 8.47
C GLU A 67 8.47 2.08 7.14
N ASN A 68 7.47 1.70 6.34
CA ASN A 68 7.69 1.25 4.97
C ASN A 68 8.33 2.41 4.17
N LEU A 69 9.30 2.11 3.32
CA LEU A 69 10.04 3.08 2.49
C LEU A 69 9.89 2.85 1.00
N GLN A 70 9.70 1.59 0.59
CA GLN A 70 9.52 1.23 -0.80
C GLN A 70 8.77 -0.08 -0.90
N ALA A 71 8.07 -0.29 -2.01
CA ALA A 71 7.54 -1.60 -2.37
C ALA A 71 7.87 -1.93 -3.82
N VAL A 72 8.07 -3.22 -4.09
CA VAL A 72 8.34 -3.74 -5.42
C VAL A 72 7.54 -5.04 -5.60
N TRP A 73 6.83 -5.12 -6.71
CA TRP A 73 6.20 -6.37 -7.13
C TRP A 73 7.24 -7.34 -7.70
N SER A 74 7.06 -8.62 -7.42
CA SER A 74 7.77 -9.66 -8.16
C SER A 74 7.48 -9.56 -9.67
N PRO A 75 8.39 -10.00 -10.55
CA PRO A 75 8.18 -9.95 -11.99
C PRO A 75 6.94 -10.71 -12.46
N ASP A 76 6.53 -11.74 -11.72
CA ASP A 76 5.31 -12.54 -11.96
C ASP A 76 4.05 -11.97 -11.27
N ALA A 77 4.18 -10.81 -10.60
CA ALA A 77 3.10 -10.12 -9.89
C ALA A 77 2.36 -10.95 -8.82
N LYS A 78 3.02 -11.99 -8.28
CA LYS A 78 2.44 -12.84 -7.22
C LYS A 78 2.81 -12.38 -5.81
N LEU A 79 3.96 -11.74 -5.65
CA LEU A 79 4.51 -11.38 -4.35
C LEU A 79 4.83 -9.89 -4.30
N ILE A 80 4.70 -9.31 -3.12
CA ILE A 80 5.09 -7.92 -2.85
C ILE A 80 6.25 -7.93 -1.86
N ALA A 81 7.35 -7.31 -2.26
CA ALA A 81 8.46 -7.00 -1.38
C ALA A 81 8.30 -5.58 -0.83
N ILE A 82 8.42 -5.42 0.49
CA ILE A 82 8.38 -4.12 1.16
C ILE A 82 9.70 -3.88 1.87
N LEU A 83 10.33 -2.73 1.60
CA LEU A 83 11.52 -2.26 2.30
C LEU A 83 11.11 -1.38 3.48
N VAL A 84 11.67 -1.61 4.67
CA VAL A 84 11.42 -0.82 5.89
C VAL A 84 12.67 -0.05 6.34
N SER A 85 12.47 1.08 6.99
CA SER A 85 13.54 2.06 7.31
C SER A 85 14.54 1.61 8.37
N MET A 86 14.15 0.78 9.34
CA MET A 86 14.97 0.53 10.53
C MET A 86 15.78 -0.76 10.48
N ARG A 87 15.60 -1.58 9.44
CA ARG A 87 16.44 -2.76 9.19
C ARG A 87 16.84 -2.83 7.72
N LEU A 88 18.14 -2.68 7.47
CA LEU A 88 18.80 -3.13 6.25
C LEU A 88 18.41 -4.60 6.00
N ALA A 89 17.46 -4.83 5.08
CA ALA A 89 17.09 -6.11 4.47
C ALA A 89 16.14 -7.08 5.22
N ASP A 90 15.20 -6.63 6.05
CA ASP A 90 14.02 -7.47 6.36
C ASP A 90 13.00 -7.36 5.21
N LEU A 91 13.12 -8.28 4.24
CA LEU A 91 12.17 -8.47 3.15
C LEU A 91 10.89 -9.11 3.70
N CYS A 92 9.92 -8.30 4.12
CA CYS A 92 8.58 -8.83 4.38
C CYS A 92 7.95 -9.21 3.03
N ILE A 93 7.96 -10.51 2.71
CA ILE A 93 7.20 -11.08 1.60
C ILE A 93 5.76 -11.23 2.09
N VAL A 94 4.85 -10.45 1.51
CA VAL A 94 3.38 -10.60 1.70
C VAL A 94 2.78 -11.22 0.46
#